data_AF-A0A846SV93-F1
#
_entry.id   AF-A0A846SV93-F1
#
_cell.length_a   1.000
_cell.length_b   1.000
_cell.length_c   1.000
_cell.angle_alpha   90.00
_cell.angle_beta   90.00
_cell.angle_gamma   90.00
#
_symmetry.space_group_name_H-M   'P 1'
#
loop_
_entity.id
_entity.type
_entity.pdbx_description
1 polymer ?
#
loop_
_entity_poly.entity_id
_entity_poly.type
_entity_poly.pdbx_seq_one_letter_code
_entity_poly.pdbx_strand_id
1 'polypeptide(L)'
;MLDARAGLHDIGSAAVTRLGAEVFLFGRDDYQSWQAYRQLFRHLSQARSVSLGMADDDLRWRLKMIGAQIEPTESDELRFKGTSYEVWSELYDDGVTIEEEEKLRDSGKPIPQVFEREDESAPHFPLVIQFDPRVRSFDLINQENRPDWSVIETAFGGFFCGANSRLFPKDQISGEA
;
A
#
# COMPACT_ATOMS: atom_id res chain seq x y z
N MET A 1 -1.42 16.11 0.35
CA MET A 1 -2.20 14.86 0.20
C MET A 1 -3.35 15.15 -0.75
N LEU A 2 -3.48 14.37 -1.82
CA LEU A 2 -4.61 14.48 -2.76
C LEU A 2 -5.61 13.39 -2.41
N ASP A 3 -6.86 13.77 -2.18
CA ASP A 3 -7.95 12.84 -1.95
C ASP A 3 -8.72 12.63 -3.27
N ALA A 4 -8.53 11.47 -3.89
CA ALA A 4 -9.11 11.14 -5.19
C ALA A 4 -10.47 10.43 -5.11
N ARG A 5 -11.17 10.49 -3.97
CA ARG A 5 -12.51 9.87 -3.79
C ARG A 5 -13.58 10.31 -4.81
N ALA A 6 -13.35 11.40 -5.55
CA ALA A 6 -14.23 11.90 -6.61
C ALA A 6 -13.88 11.40 -8.03
N GLY A 7 -12.93 10.48 -8.17
CA GLY A 7 -12.48 9.94 -9.44
C GLY A 7 -10.99 10.15 -9.63
N LEU A 8 -10.32 9.10 -10.10
CA LEU A 8 -8.93 9.15 -10.55
C LEU A 8 -8.84 9.96 -11.85
N HIS A 9 -9.10 11.27 -11.78
CA HIS A 9 -8.89 12.19 -12.89
C HIS A 9 -7.40 12.23 -13.26
N ASP A 10 -7.09 12.58 -14.51
CA ASP A 10 -5.73 12.61 -15.12
C ASP A 10 -4.63 13.24 -14.24
N ILE A 11 -5.00 14.15 -13.35
CA ILE A 11 -4.09 14.81 -12.39
C ILE A 11 -3.59 13.85 -11.30
N GLY A 12 -4.45 12.97 -10.79
CA GLY A 12 -4.07 11.93 -9.83
C GLY A 12 -3.16 10.87 -10.47
N SER A 13 -3.50 10.45 -11.70
CA SER A 13 -2.67 9.50 -12.46
C SER A 13 -1.29 10.09 -12.81
N ALA A 14 -1.23 11.37 -13.22
CA ALA A 14 0.03 12.06 -13.47
C ALA A 14 0.86 12.25 -12.19
N ALA A 15 0.25 12.54 -11.04
CA ALA A 15 0.97 12.67 -9.78
C ALA A 15 1.60 11.34 -9.34
N VAL A 16 0.85 10.24 -9.47
CA VAL A 16 1.30 8.87 -9.15
C VAL A 16 2.43 8.43 -10.09
N THR A 17 2.29 8.68 -11.39
CA THR A 17 3.24 8.17 -12.40
C THR A 17 4.42 9.08 -12.70
N ARG A 18 4.33 10.40 -12.44
CA ARG A 18 5.39 11.38 -12.78
C ARG A 18 6.05 12.08 -11.59
N LEU A 19 5.37 12.24 -10.45
CA LEU A 19 5.91 13.02 -9.32
C LEU A 19 6.62 12.15 -8.27
N GLY A 20 6.63 10.83 -8.44
CA GLY A 20 7.25 9.91 -7.49
C GLY A 20 6.70 9.98 -6.06
N ALA A 21 5.44 10.39 -5.93
CA ALA A 21 4.77 10.45 -4.65
C ALA A 21 4.44 9.05 -4.11
N GLU A 22 4.49 8.90 -2.79
CA GLU A 22 3.91 7.77 -2.06
C GLU A 22 2.37 7.80 -2.19
N VAL A 23 1.78 6.63 -2.44
CA VAL A 23 0.35 6.45 -2.69
C VAL A 23 -0.20 5.40 -1.72
N PHE A 24 -1.10 5.86 -0.85
CA PHE A 24 -1.83 4.99 0.05
C PHE A 24 -3.16 4.58 -0.58
N LEU A 25 -3.33 3.28 -0.80
CA LEU A 25 -4.52 2.66 -1.35
C LEU A 25 -5.43 2.24 -0.20
N PHE A 26 -6.38 3.08 0.17
CA PHE A 26 -7.33 2.80 1.25
C PHE A 26 -8.43 1.86 0.78
N GLY A 27 -8.42 0.62 1.28
CA GLY A 27 -9.44 -0.39 0.98
C GLY A 27 -10.19 -0.78 2.23
N ARG A 28 -11.51 -0.87 2.13
CA ARG A 28 -12.32 -1.63 3.07
C ARG A 28 -12.39 -3.08 2.60
N ASP A 29 -12.68 -4.00 3.52
CA ASP A 29 -12.89 -5.39 3.17
C ASP A 29 -14.28 -5.63 2.56
N ASP A 30 -14.52 -5.05 1.38
CA ASP A 30 -15.75 -5.23 0.64
C ASP A 30 -15.49 -5.52 -0.85
N TYR A 31 -16.46 -6.21 -1.45
CA TYR A 31 -16.37 -6.68 -2.82
C TYR A 31 -16.09 -5.54 -3.81
N GLN A 32 -16.75 -4.40 -3.61
CA GLN A 32 -16.63 -3.24 -4.48
C GLN A 32 -15.20 -2.67 -4.47
N SER A 33 -14.61 -2.52 -3.27
CA SER A 33 -13.22 -2.07 -3.10
C SER A 33 -12.26 -3.00 -3.85
N TRP A 34 -12.41 -4.32 -3.68
CA TRP A 34 -11.53 -5.28 -4.32
C TRP A 34 -11.68 -5.32 -5.85
N GLN A 35 -12.90 -5.21 -6.38
CA GLN A 35 -13.11 -5.13 -7.83
C GLN A 35 -12.49 -3.87 -8.43
N ALA A 36 -12.59 -2.73 -7.75
CA ALA A 36 -11.96 -1.49 -8.20
C ALA A 36 -10.44 -1.63 -8.24
N TYR A 37 -9.82 -2.24 -7.22
CA TYR A 37 -8.37 -2.47 -7.20
C TYR A 37 -7.91 -3.45 -8.28
N ARG A 38 -8.64 -4.54 -8.54
CA ARG A 38 -8.31 -5.44 -9.68
C ARG A 38 -8.30 -4.70 -11.01
N GLN A 39 -9.30 -3.84 -11.25
CA GLN A 39 -9.34 -3.03 -12.48
C GLN A 39 -8.17 -2.03 -12.55
N LEU A 40 -7.88 -1.34 -11.45
CA LEU A 40 -6.75 -0.43 -11.36
C LEU A 40 -5.42 -1.16 -11.64
N PHE A 41 -5.19 -2.31 -11.02
CA PHE A 41 -3.94 -3.05 -11.14
C PHE A 41 -3.73 -3.64 -12.54
N ARG A 42 -4.79 -4.14 -13.19
CA ARG A 42 -4.73 -4.51 -14.62
C ARG A 42 -4.38 -3.35 -15.53
N HIS A 43 -4.83 -2.14 -15.19
CA HIS A 43 -4.46 -0.95 -15.95
C HIS A 43 -3.00 -0.54 -15.66
N LEU A 44 -2.59 -0.55 -14.39
CA LEU A 44 -1.24 -0.16 -13.98
C LEU A 44 -0.16 -1.15 -14.45
N SER A 45 -0.46 -2.45 -14.58
CA SER A 45 0.51 -3.44 -15.08
C SER A 45 0.95 -3.16 -16.53
N GLN A 46 0.22 -2.31 -17.25
CA GLN A 46 0.55 -1.86 -18.61
C GLN A 46 1.26 -0.50 -18.62
N ALA A 47 1.44 0.15 -17.46
CA ALA A 47 2.09 1.44 -17.37
C ALA A 47 3.60 1.33 -17.58
N ARG A 48 4.22 2.32 -18.23
CA ARG A 48 5.67 2.37 -18.45
C ARG A 48 6.51 2.39 -17.16
N SER A 49 5.90 2.79 -16.05
CA SER A 49 6.52 2.81 -14.73
C SER A 49 6.45 1.46 -13.99
N VAL A 50 5.90 0.43 -14.63
CA VAL A 50 5.90 -0.96 -14.15
C VAL A 50 6.78 -1.76 -15.10
N SER A 51 7.84 -2.37 -14.57
CA SER A 51 8.86 -3.07 -15.34
C SER A 51 9.21 -4.41 -14.70
N LEU A 52 9.55 -5.41 -15.53
CA LEU A 52 9.94 -6.72 -15.02
C LEU A 52 11.08 -6.61 -14.00
N GLY A 53 10.93 -7.31 -12.88
CA GLY A 53 11.89 -7.35 -11.78
C GLY A 53 11.81 -6.18 -10.82
N MET A 54 10.87 -5.25 -11.02
CA MET A 54 10.51 -4.23 -10.05
C MET A 54 11.72 -3.43 -9.53
N ALA A 55 12.46 -2.80 -10.46
CA ALA A 55 13.61 -1.95 -10.13
C ALA A 55 13.26 -0.88 -9.10
N ASP A 56 14.27 -0.30 -8.43
CA ASP A 56 14.07 0.61 -7.28
C ASP A 56 13.14 1.81 -7.53
N ASP A 57 13.00 2.27 -8.78
CA ASP A 57 12.12 3.38 -9.16
C ASP A 57 10.73 2.96 -9.68
N ASP A 58 10.45 1.65 -9.70
CA ASP A 58 9.18 1.07 -10.15
C ASP A 58 8.00 1.62 -9.33
N LEU A 59 6.91 1.91 -10.02
CA LEU A 59 5.69 2.47 -9.43
C LEU A 59 5.20 1.62 -8.25
N ARG A 60 5.31 0.30 -8.35
CA ARG A 60 4.79 -0.63 -7.33
C ARG A 60 5.42 -0.39 -5.96
N TRP A 61 6.65 0.10 -5.89
CA TRP A 61 7.30 0.44 -4.61
C TRP A 61 6.68 1.65 -3.93
N ARG A 62 6.04 2.55 -4.68
CA ARG A 62 5.39 3.77 -4.17
C ARG A 62 3.93 3.56 -3.79
N LEU A 63 3.35 2.42 -4.16
CA LEU A 63 2.00 2.04 -3.79
C LEU A 63 2.07 1.29 -2.46
N LYS A 64 1.15 1.56 -1.52
CA LYS A 64 1.02 0.79 -0.29
C LYS A 64 -0.44 0.55 0.07
N MET A 65 -0.79 -0.70 0.32
CA MET A 65 -2.14 -1.07 0.74
C MET A 65 -2.43 -0.62 2.18
N ILE A 66 -3.58 0.01 2.38
CA ILE A 66 -4.09 0.37 3.70
C ILE A 66 -5.42 -0.35 3.94
N GLY A 67 -5.48 -1.16 5.00
CA GLY A 67 -6.73 -1.72 5.51
C GLY A 67 -7.49 -0.67 6.29
N ALA A 68 -8.52 -0.09 5.69
CA ALA A 68 -9.30 0.98 6.30
C ALA A 68 -10.50 0.42 7.08
N GLN A 69 -10.55 0.71 8.39
CA GLN A 69 -11.65 0.30 9.27
C GLN A 69 -11.81 -1.22 9.32
N ILE A 70 -10.72 -1.94 9.52
CA ILE A 70 -10.73 -3.40 9.70
C ILE A 70 -11.21 -3.72 11.10
N GLU A 71 -12.21 -4.60 11.23
CA GLU A 71 -12.64 -5.09 12.53
C GLU A 71 -11.44 -5.67 13.28
N PRO A 72 -11.25 -5.36 14.59
CA PRO A 72 -10.07 -5.76 15.35
C PRO A 72 -10.15 -7.24 15.78
N THR A 73 -10.40 -8.13 14.81
CA THR A 73 -10.38 -9.58 14.98
C THR A 73 -9.29 -10.17 14.09
N GLU A 74 -8.61 -11.19 14.60
CA GLU A 74 -7.58 -11.91 13.83
C GLU A 74 -8.14 -12.45 12.50
N SER A 75 -9.38 -12.93 12.50
CA SER A 75 -10.03 -13.43 11.28
C SER A 75 -10.24 -12.36 10.21
N ASP A 76 -10.63 -11.14 10.59
CA ASP A 76 -10.84 -10.05 9.64
C ASP A 76 -9.51 -9.54 9.09
N GLU A 77 -8.48 -9.44 9.95
CA GLU A 77 -7.13 -9.07 9.51
C GLU A 77 -6.53 -10.10 8.56
N LEU A 78 -6.61 -11.40 8.86
CA LEU A 78 -6.12 -12.47 8.00
C LEU A 78 -6.85 -12.50 6.66
N ARG A 79 -8.17 -12.30 6.67
CA ARG A 79 -8.98 -12.24 5.44
C ARG A 79 -8.54 -11.07 4.57
N PHE A 80 -8.39 -9.88 5.14
CA PHE A 80 -7.96 -8.70 4.40
C PHE A 80 -6.55 -8.89 3.80
N LYS A 81 -5.60 -9.42 4.58
CA LYS A 81 -4.24 -9.75 4.10
C LYS A 81 -4.28 -10.71 2.92
N GLY A 82 -5.05 -11.79 3.04
CA GLY A 82 -5.22 -12.78 1.98
C GLY A 82 -5.79 -12.19 0.69
N THR A 83 -6.91 -11.47 0.79
CA THR A 83 -7.53 -10.85 -0.39
C THR A 83 -6.66 -9.74 -0.99
N SER A 84 -5.96 -8.95 -0.16
CA SER A 84 -4.98 -7.98 -0.65
C SER A 84 -3.91 -8.66 -1.48
N TYR A 85 -3.25 -9.71 -0.95
CA TYR A 85 -2.25 -10.47 -1.69
C TYR A 85 -2.79 -10.98 -3.03
N GLU A 86 -3.96 -11.63 -3.05
CA GLU A 86 -4.58 -12.15 -4.27
C GLU A 86 -4.91 -11.07 -5.33
N VAL A 87 -5.25 -9.86 -4.90
CA VAL A 87 -5.51 -8.73 -5.81
C VAL A 87 -4.19 -8.18 -6.35
N TRP A 88 -3.20 -8.01 -5.48
CA TRP A 88 -1.87 -7.51 -5.84
C TRP A 88 -1.05 -8.47 -6.70
N SER A 89 -1.28 -9.77 -6.61
CA SER A 89 -0.68 -10.76 -7.51
C SER A 89 -0.99 -10.48 -8.98
N GLU A 90 -2.09 -9.78 -9.30
CA GLU A 90 -2.37 -9.34 -10.68
C GLU A 90 -1.42 -8.22 -11.19
N LEU A 91 -0.68 -7.57 -10.28
CA LEU A 91 0.28 -6.49 -10.57
C LEU A 91 1.74 -6.94 -10.44
N TYR A 92 2.00 -8.05 -9.74
CA TYR A 92 3.34 -8.62 -9.61
C TYR A 92 3.73 -9.43 -10.84
N ASP A 93 5.03 -9.66 -10.96
CA ASP A 93 5.58 -10.48 -12.03
C ASP A 93 5.34 -11.97 -11.69
N ASP A 94 5.12 -12.77 -12.71
CA ASP A 94 5.08 -14.22 -12.53
C ASP A 94 6.48 -14.73 -12.13
N GLY A 95 6.52 -15.57 -11.10
CA GLY A 95 7.75 -16.23 -10.67
C GLY A 95 8.30 -17.17 -11.74
N VAL A 96 9.62 -17.36 -11.73
CA VAL A 96 10.32 -18.28 -12.64
C VAL A 96 10.93 -19.43 -11.84
N THR A 97 11.30 -20.51 -12.54
CA THR A 97 12.04 -21.61 -11.91
C THR A 97 13.45 -21.17 -11.52
N ILE A 98 14.08 -21.91 -10.60
CA ILE A 98 15.47 -21.64 -10.17
C ILE A 98 16.44 -21.67 -11.36
N GLU A 99 16.28 -22.62 -12.28
CA GLU A 99 17.12 -22.72 -13.47
C GLU A 99 16.95 -21.54 -14.43
N GLU A 100 15.73 -21.00 -14.54
CA GLU A 100 15.46 -19.81 -15.36
C GLU A 100 16.04 -18.56 -14.69
N GLU A 101 15.93 -18.45 -13.38
CA GLU A 101 16.52 -17.36 -12.61
C GLU A 101 18.05 -17.32 -12.78
N GLU A 102 18.73 -18.47 -12.69
CA GLU A 102 20.17 -18.57 -12.94
C GLU A 102 20.54 -18.10 -14.35
N LYS A 103 19.78 -18.51 -15.37
CA LYS A 103 20.00 -18.05 -16.76
C LYS A 103 19.76 -16.56 -16.93
N LEU A 104 18.75 -15.98 -16.26
CA LEU A 104 18.49 -14.54 -16.27
C LEU A 104 19.66 -13.80 -15.63
N ARG A 105 20.16 -14.29 -14.51
CA ARG A 105 21.31 -13.73 -13.80
C ARG A 105 22.57 -13.75 -14.65
N ASP A 106 22.91 -14.89 -15.25
CA ASP A 106 24.08 -15.06 -16.11
C ASP A 106 24.02 -14.18 -17.37
N SER A 107 22.82 -13.92 -17.86
CA SER A 107 22.59 -13.05 -19.02
C SER A 107 22.38 -11.57 -18.66
N GLY A 108 22.48 -11.20 -17.38
CA GLY A 108 22.31 -9.83 -16.90
C GLY A 108 20.90 -9.27 -17.14
N LYS A 109 19.89 -10.14 -17.24
CA LYS A 109 18.48 -9.76 -17.43
C LYS A 109 17.77 -9.58 -16.08
N PRO A 110 16.71 -8.75 -16.03
CA PRO A 110 15.91 -8.60 -14.82
C PRO A 110 15.30 -9.93 -14.38
N ILE A 111 15.33 -10.16 -13.07
CA ILE A 111 14.72 -11.32 -12.42
C ILE A 111 13.38 -10.87 -11.83
N PRO A 112 12.27 -11.59 -12.03
CA PRO A 112 10.98 -11.26 -11.41
C PRO A 112 11.08 -11.06 -9.90
N GLN A 113 10.48 -9.98 -9.39
CA GLN A 113 10.33 -9.78 -7.96
C GLN A 113 9.10 -10.54 -7.48
N VAL A 114 9.32 -11.58 -6.67
CA VAL A 114 8.26 -12.40 -6.07
C VAL A 114 8.10 -12.02 -4.61
N PHE A 115 6.86 -11.98 -4.12
CA PHE A 115 6.54 -11.74 -2.72
C PHE A 115 5.72 -12.89 -2.17
N GLU A 116 5.99 -13.26 -0.92
CA GLU A 116 5.12 -14.16 -0.16
C GLU A 116 3.95 -13.38 0.42
N ARG A 117 2.84 -14.08 0.71
CA ARG A 117 1.62 -13.47 1.28
C ARG A 117 1.87 -12.74 2.60
N GLU A 118 2.81 -13.23 3.40
CA GLU A 118 3.13 -12.69 4.73
C GLU A 118 4.36 -11.77 4.70
N ASP A 119 4.83 -11.34 3.52
CA ASP A 119 5.98 -10.45 3.40
C ASP A 119 5.61 -9.02 3.81
N GLU A 120 5.96 -8.62 5.02
CA GLU A 120 5.64 -7.30 5.58
C GLU A 120 6.26 -6.12 4.81
N SER A 121 7.36 -6.37 4.08
CA SER A 121 8.02 -5.37 3.26
C SER A 121 7.25 -5.09 1.97
N ALA A 122 6.42 -6.04 1.54
CA ALA A 122 5.73 -5.97 0.28
C ALA A 122 4.64 -4.88 0.26
N PRO A 123 4.41 -4.24 -0.91
CA PRO A 123 3.34 -3.26 -1.09
C PRO A 123 1.93 -3.75 -0.71
N HIS A 124 1.65 -5.05 -0.91
CA HIS A 124 0.35 -5.67 -0.62
C HIS A 124 0.11 -5.91 0.87
N PHE A 125 1.16 -6.05 1.68
CA PHE A 125 1.01 -6.31 3.10
C PHE A 125 0.49 -5.04 3.79
N PRO A 126 -0.74 -5.06 4.32
CA PRO A 126 -1.46 -3.85 4.62
C PRO A 126 -0.95 -3.16 5.89
N LEU A 127 -0.92 -1.83 5.87
CA LEU A 127 -0.99 -1.08 7.12
C LEU A 127 -2.44 -1.01 7.55
N VAL A 128 -2.75 -1.42 8.78
CA VAL A 128 -4.13 -1.53 9.25
C VAL A 128 -4.53 -0.30 10.06
N ILE A 129 -5.71 0.23 9.74
CA ILE A 129 -6.50 1.14 10.58
C ILE A 129 -7.65 0.32 11.14
N GLN A 130 -7.65 0.11 12.45
CA GLN A 130 -8.70 -0.67 13.09
C GLN A 130 -10.01 0.11 13.12
N PHE A 131 -11.11 -0.60 12.99
CA PHE A 131 -12.43 -0.05 13.24
C PHE A 131 -12.57 0.24 14.73
N ASP A 132 -12.86 1.50 15.04
CA ASP A 132 -13.30 1.90 16.36
C ASP A 132 -14.47 2.89 16.22
N PRO A 133 -15.67 2.59 16.74
CA PRO A 133 -16.81 3.49 16.61
C PRO A 133 -16.57 4.85 17.28
N ARG A 134 -15.68 4.92 18.28
CA ARG A 134 -15.31 6.15 19.00
C ARG A 134 -14.56 7.14 18.10
N VAL A 135 -13.92 6.67 17.03
CA VAL A 135 -13.18 7.52 16.09
C VAL A 135 -14.01 7.95 14.87
N ARG A 136 -15.33 7.70 14.84
CA ARG A 136 -16.16 8.05 13.68
C ARG A 136 -16.51 9.54 13.57
N SER A 137 -16.73 10.20 14.70
CA SER A 137 -17.29 11.57 14.75
C SER A 137 -16.61 12.44 15.80
N PHE A 138 -15.36 12.17 16.11
CA PHE A 138 -14.64 12.89 17.15
C PHE A 138 -14.18 14.26 16.67
N ASP A 139 -14.26 15.24 17.57
CA ASP A 139 -13.80 16.59 17.32
C ASP A 139 -12.45 16.79 18.01
N LEU A 140 -11.39 16.91 17.22
CA LEU A 140 -10.04 17.17 17.75
C LEU A 140 -9.87 18.59 18.28
N ILE A 141 -10.72 19.53 17.88
CA ILE A 141 -10.63 20.94 18.28
C ILE A 141 -11.37 21.14 19.60
N ASN A 142 -12.55 20.54 19.75
CA ASN A 142 -13.33 20.64 20.99
C ASN A 142 -12.76 19.73 22.08
N GLN A 143 -12.14 20.33 23.11
CA GLN A 143 -11.55 19.60 24.23
C GLN A 143 -12.54 18.74 25.02
N GLU A 144 -13.83 19.10 25.07
CA GLU A 144 -14.84 18.33 25.80
C GLU A 144 -15.24 17.03 25.06
N ASN A 145 -15.11 17.02 23.72
CA ASN A 145 -15.46 15.88 22.87
C ASN A 145 -14.25 15.19 22.25
N ARG A 146 -13.04 15.61 22.62
CA ARG A 146 -11.79 15.01 22.15
C ARG A 146 -11.66 13.59 22.74
N PRO A 147 -11.42 12.56 21.92
CA PRO A 147 -11.25 11.21 22.43
C PRO A 147 -9.91 11.12 23.15
N ASP A 148 -9.81 10.18 24.08
CA ASP A 148 -8.52 9.84 24.68
C ASP A 148 -7.53 9.44 23.58
N TRP A 149 -6.30 9.93 23.67
CA TRP A 149 -5.29 9.68 22.65
C TRP A 149 -4.99 8.19 22.48
N SER A 150 -5.14 7.39 23.54
CA SER A 150 -5.04 5.92 23.47
C SER A 150 -6.04 5.31 22.48
N VAL A 151 -7.22 5.91 22.28
CA VAL A 151 -8.21 5.46 21.28
C VAL A 151 -7.70 5.71 19.87
N ILE A 152 -7.06 6.86 19.64
CA ILE A 152 -6.45 7.20 18.35
C ILE A 152 -5.26 6.29 18.07
N GLU A 153 -4.37 6.08 19.05
CA GLU A 153 -3.22 5.18 18.90
C GLU A 153 -3.64 3.74 18.66
N THR A 154 -4.69 3.26 19.34
CA THR A 154 -5.22 1.92 19.10
C THR A 154 -5.73 1.79 17.66
N ALA A 155 -6.53 2.75 17.18
CA ALA A 155 -7.12 2.66 15.85
C ALA A 155 -6.12 2.92 14.71
N PHE A 156 -5.21 3.89 14.86
CA PHE A 156 -4.37 4.40 13.77
C PHE A 156 -2.87 4.16 13.96
N GLY A 157 -2.41 3.68 15.12
CA GLY A 157 -0.99 3.61 15.45
C GLY A 157 -0.15 2.83 14.45
N GLY A 158 -0.64 1.66 14.02
CA GLY A 158 0.02 0.85 12.99
C GLY A 158 0.16 1.60 11.65
N PHE A 159 -0.91 2.26 11.21
CA PHE A 159 -0.89 3.10 10.02
C PHE A 159 0.06 4.28 10.16
N PHE A 160 0.00 5.06 11.25
CA PHE A 160 0.87 6.22 11.43
C PHE A 160 2.35 5.84 11.47
N CYS A 161 2.71 4.75 12.16
CA CYS A 161 4.07 4.26 12.20
C CYS A 161 4.58 3.89 10.80
N GLY A 162 3.80 3.12 10.05
CA GLY A 162 4.16 2.70 8.69
C GLY A 162 4.19 3.86 7.70
N ALA A 163 3.19 4.74 7.73
CA ALA A 163 3.12 5.90 6.84
C ALA A 163 4.27 6.88 7.11
N ASN A 164 4.60 7.15 8.37
CA ASN A 164 5.72 8.01 8.74
C ASN A 164 7.05 7.46 8.21
N SER A 165 7.28 6.15 8.35
CA SER A 165 8.50 5.49 7.89
C SER A 165 8.70 5.59 6.37
N ARG A 166 7.59 5.62 5.61
CA ARG A 166 7.61 5.73 4.15
C ARG A 166 7.75 7.16 3.65
N LEU A 167 7.03 8.10 4.29
CA LEU A 167 7.06 9.51 3.89
C LEU A 167 8.34 10.23 4.33
N PHE A 168 8.94 9.78 5.43
CA PHE A 168 10.13 10.38 6.03
C PHE A 168 11.19 9.32 6.34
N PRO A 169 11.83 8.71 5.31
CA PRO A 169 12.90 7.76 5.52
C PRO A 169 14.07 8.43 6.25
N LYS A 170 14.67 7.72 7.22
CA LYS A 170 15.73 8.25 8.09
C LYS A 170 16.96 8.78 7.33
N ASP A 171 17.18 8.31 6.10
CA ASP A 171 18.31 8.68 5.25
C ASP A 171 18.16 10.06 4.58
N GLN A 172 17.03 10.76 4.78
CA GLN A 172 16.84 12.14 4.31
C GLN A 172 17.06 13.21 5.39
N ILE A 173 17.39 12.83 6.63
CA ILE A 173 17.56 13.76 7.77
C ILE A 173 19.04 14.14 8.01
N SER A 174 20.00 13.53 7.29
CA SER A 174 21.44 13.82 7.39
C SER A 174 21.94 14.84 6.35
N GLY A 175 21.13 15.83 6.00
CA GLY A 175 21.51 16.96 5.14
C GLY A 175 21.66 18.26 5.93
N GLU A 176 22.86 18.47 6.49
CA GLU A 176 23.52 19.73 6.86
C GLU A 176 22.74 20.78 7.70
N ALA A 177 23.10 20.83 8.98
CA ALA A 177 23.11 22.04 9.81
C ALA A 177 24.45 22.77 9.67
#